data_AF-A0A1F6HQN6-F1
#
_entry.id   AF-A0A1F6HQN6-F1
#
_cell.length_a   1.000
_cell.length_b   1.000
_cell.length_c   1.000
_cell.angle_alpha   90.00
_cell.angle_beta   90.00
_cell.angle_gamma   90.00
#
_symmetry.space_group_name_H-M   'P 1'
#
loop_
_entity.id
_entity.type
_entity.pdbx_description
1 polymer ?
#
loop_
_entity_poly.entity_id
_entity_poly.type
_entity_poly.pdbx_seq_one_letter_code
_entity_poly.pdbx_strand_id
1 'polypeptide(L)'
;MEEKTVETKTEVIEPKSEPVVHKKDPFSMFGKIAAIVIVAALLLGGGLYLGQTMNKDGDQNTSENTAPTQTITSPTVMQQSPEASPTDSEKTGEKTVYLGPAKGTSFKLVQIDIPAGWSEKRETTDITDKLIVTKGAYELSIYQAPMGGSMCVYPGDAEQMMSQKFSDFVAIQGGEFQLRRSWNKVGNPAGTIVYTVCQKNTDNFGSPTSYGAISIKTPDPSDAANMKDIDFMLSSLVTK
;
A
#
# COMPACT_ATOMS: atom_id res chain seq x y z
N MET A 1 -32.24 -1.29 -87.86
CA MET A 1 -32.11 -1.02 -86.41
C MET A 1 -31.13 -2.08 -85.91
N GLU A 2 -29.84 -1.74 -85.89
CA GLU A 2 -28.78 -2.62 -85.40
C GLU A 2 -28.29 -2.04 -84.07
N GLU A 3 -28.41 -2.83 -83.02
CA GLU A 3 -27.93 -2.53 -81.67
C GLU A 3 -26.48 -3.00 -81.57
N LYS A 4 -25.54 -2.06 -81.41
CA LYS A 4 -24.12 -2.38 -81.16
C LYS A 4 -23.83 -2.29 -79.66
N THR A 5 -23.49 -3.44 -79.10
CA THR A 5 -22.94 -3.63 -77.75
C THR A 5 -21.61 -2.91 -77.59
N VAL A 6 -21.45 -2.15 -76.49
CA VAL A 6 -20.21 -1.48 -76.10
C VAL A 6 -19.51 -2.34 -75.05
N GLU A 7 -18.36 -2.91 -75.38
CA GLU A 7 -17.48 -3.57 -74.41
C GLU A 7 -16.64 -2.53 -73.66
N THR A 8 -16.77 -2.50 -72.33
CA THR A 8 -15.98 -1.63 -71.45
C THR A 8 -14.78 -2.42 -70.93
N LYS A 9 -13.57 -2.01 -71.34
CA LYS A 9 -12.29 -2.57 -70.87
C LYS A 9 -11.95 -1.99 -69.50
N THR A 10 -11.96 -2.83 -68.47
CA THR A 10 -11.50 -2.47 -67.12
C THR A 10 -9.98 -2.58 -67.05
N GLU A 11 -9.30 -1.47 -66.80
CA GLU A 11 -7.87 -1.40 -66.53
C GLU A 11 -7.63 -1.60 -65.02
N VAL A 12 -6.81 -2.60 -64.67
CA VAL A 12 -6.43 -2.91 -63.28
C VAL A 12 -5.29 -1.98 -62.88
N ILE A 13 -5.56 -1.05 -61.96
CA ILE A 13 -4.55 -0.15 -61.40
C ILE A 13 -3.87 -0.87 -60.23
N GLU A 14 -2.59 -1.17 -60.37
CA GLU A 14 -1.72 -1.74 -59.33
C GLU A 14 -1.38 -0.65 -58.29
N PRO A 15 -1.51 -0.90 -56.97
CA PRO A 15 -1.20 0.10 -55.96
C PRO A 15 0.31 0.30 -55.83
N LYS A 16 0.74 1.54 -56.10
CA LYS A 16 2.10 2.07 -55.92
C LYS A 16 2.57 1.87 -54.47
N SER A 17 3.65 1.11 -54.28
CA SER A 17 4.28 0.89 -52.98
C SER A 17 4.98 2.18 -52.49
N GLU A 18 4.62 2.63 -51.29
CA GLU A 18 5.30 3.71 -50.59
C GLU A 18 6.57 3.19 -49.89
N PRO A 19 7.67 3.98 -49.82
CA PRO A 19 8.89 3.56 -49.16
C PRO A 19 8.73 3.55 -47.63
N VAL A 20 9.13 2.43 -47.01
CA VAL A 20 9.24 2.26 -45.56
C VAL A 20 10.32 3.20 -45.03
N VAL A 21 9.91 4.23 -44.28
CA VAL A 21 10.83 5.10 -43.55
C VAL A 21 11.30 4.38 -42.29
N HIS A 22 12.51 3.85 -42.32
CA HIS A 22 13.20 3.40 -41.12
C HIS A 22 13.52 4.61 -40.24
N LYS A 23 12.77 4.79 -39.15
CA LYS A 23 13.17 5.68 -38.05
C LYS A 23 14.48 5.14 -37.47
N LYS A 24 15.57 5.92 -37.60
CA LYS A 24 16.81 5.67 -36.86
C LYS A 24 16.54 5.94 -35.38
N ASP A 25 16.76 4.93 -34.54
CA ASP A 25 16.72 5.06 -33.10
C ASP A 25 17.79 6.07 -32.64
N PRO A 26 17.42 7.14 -31.90
CA PRO A 26 18.38 8.15 -31.46
C PRO A 26 19.27 7.70 -30.29
N PHE A 27 19.10 6.48 -29.79
CA PHE A 27 19.83 5.98 -28.62
C PHE A 27 20.91 4.99 -29.01
N SER A 28 21.98 5.55 -29.60
CA SER A 28 23.26 4.89 -29.82
C SER A 28 23.82 4.32 -28.51
N MET A 29 24.37 3.09 -28.55
CA MET A 29 24.89 2.34 -27.40
C MET A 29 25.91 3.12 -26.54
N PHE A 30 26.56 4.15 -27.10
CA PHE A 30 27.48 5.02 -26.37
C PHE A 30 26.80 5.87 -25.27
N GLY A 31 25.51 6.20 -25.41
CA GLY A 31 24.76 6.95 -24.40
C GLY A 31 24.48 6.15 -23.12
N LYS A 32 24.33 4.81 -23.23
CA LYS A 32 24.08 3.94 -22.08
C LYS A 32 25.31 3.79 -21.18
N ILE A 33 26.50 3.78 -21.77
CA ILE A 33 27.77 3.67 -21.03
C ILE A 33 28.05 4.99 -20.27
N ALA A 34 27.79 6.14 -20.89
CA ALA A 34 27.95 7.44 -20.23
C ALA A 34 27.02 7.60 -19.02
N ALA A 35 25.77 7.15 -19.10
CA ALA A 35 24.83 7.20 -17.97
C ALA A 35 25.29 6.34 -16.77
N ILE A 36 25.83 5.14 -17.02
CA ILE A 36 26.34 4.25 -15.96
C ILE A 36 27.55 4.86 -15.26
N VAL A 37 28.47 5.48 -16.00
CA VAL A 37 29.66 6.13 -15.43
C VAL A 37 29.27 7.33 -14.54
N ILE A 38 28.27 8.11 -14.94
CA ILE A 38 27.78 9.25 -14.14
C ILE A 38 27.13 8.77 -12.83
N VAL A 39 26.31 7.72 -12.88
CA VAL A 39 25.68 7.15 -11.67
C VAL A 39 26.74 6.56 -10.73
N ALA A 40 27.73 5.85 -11.25
CA ALA A 40 28.83 5.32 -10.44
C ALA A 40 29.69 6.43 -9.80
N ALA A 41 29.96 7.51 -10.53
CA ALA A 41 30.68 8.67 -10.00
C ALA A 41 29.88 9.41 -8.91
N LEU A 42 28.56 9.51 -9.05
CA LEU A 42 27.68 10.13 -8.03
C LEU A 42 27.60 9.28 -6.74
N LEU A 43 27.55 7.96 -6.86
CA LEU A 43 27.51 7.06 -5.70
C LEU A 43 28.83 7.05 -4.92
N LEU A 44 29.97 7.08 -5.62
CA LEU A 44 31.30 7.11 -4.99
C LEU A 44 31.64 8.51 -4.43
N GLY A 45 31.24 9.59 -5.12
CA GLY A 45 31.46 10.96 -4.67
C GLY A 45 30.54 11.40 -3.52
N GLY A 46 29.27 11.01 -3.54
CA GLY A 46 28.29 11.38 -2.51
C GLY A 46 28.54 10.68 -1.16
N GLY A 47 28.96 9.42 -1.17
CA GLY A 47 29.22 8.65 0.04
C GLY A 47 30.40 9.17 0.88
N LEU A 48 31.44 9.72 0.22
CA LEU A 48 32.61 10.28 0.91
C LEU A 48 32.35 11.67 1.51
N TYR A 49 31.48 12.48 0.88
CA TYR A 49 31.15 13.82 1.39
C TYR A 49 30.24 13.77 2.63
N LEU A 50 29.27 12.84 2.66
CA LEU A 50 28.36 12.65 3.81
C LEU A 50 29.05 12.01 5.03
N GLY A 51 30.12 11.22 4.84
CA GLY A 51 30.86 10.61 5.93
C GLY A 51 31.77 11.57 6.73
N GLN A 52 32.19 12.70 6.13
CA GLN A 52 33.07 13.66 6.80
C GLN A 52 32.33 14.74 7.61
N THR A 53 31.02 14.94 7.39
CA THR A 53 30.25 15.97 8.11
C THR A 53 29.59 15.48 9.40
N MET A 54 29.60 14.17 9.67
CA MET A 54 28.98 13.58 10.88
C MET A 54 29.99 13.22 11.99
N ASN A 55 31.27 13.60 11.86
CA ASN A 55 32.33 13.22 12.80
C ASN A 55 33.06 14.41 13.43
N LYS A 56 32.34 15.52 13.64
CA LYS A 56 32.81 16.65 14.44
C LYS A 56 31.72 17.02 15.43
N ASP A 57 31.74 16.33 16.56
CA ASP A 57 31.46 16.88 17.89
C ASP A 57 31.95 15.85 18.91
N GLY A 58 33.24 15.93 19.25
CA GLY A 58 33.74 15.46 20.54
C GLY A 58 33.88 16.67 21.45
N ASP A 59 33.37 16.60 22.68
CA ASP A 59 34.21 16.33 23.85
C ASP A 59 33.46 16.49 25.19
N GLN A 60 33.83 15.58 26.09
CA GLN A 60 33.86 15.60 27.55
C GLN A 60 33.08 16.68 28.35
N ASN A 61 32.24 16.20 29.27
CA ASN A 61 32.35 16.64 30.66
C ASN A 61 31.93 15.52 31.62
N THR A 62 32.93 15.00 32.35
CA THR A 62 32.76 14.16 33.53
C THR A 62 32.14 15.01 34.65
N SER A 63 30.98 14.60 35.15
CA SER A 63 30.52 15.02 36.47
C SER A 63 29.97 13.79 37.19
N GLU A 64 30.75 13.32 38.14
CA GLU A 64 30.37 12.35 39.14
C GLU A 64 29.26 12.98 40.00
N ASN A 65 28.02 12.50 39.85
CA ASN A 65 26.93 12.86 40.73
C ASN A 65 26.23 11.59 41.21
N THR A 66 26.44 11.29 42.48
CA THR A 66 25.81 10.22 43.26
C THR A 66 24.30 10.30 43.16
N ALA A 67 23.68 9.35 42.46
CA ALA A 67 22.21 9.23 42.42
C ALA A 67 21.73 8.41 43.63
N PRO A 68 20.76 8.91 44.42
CA PRO A 68 20.09 8.09 45.43
C PRO A 68 19.22 7.03 44.74
N THR A 69 19.26 5.81 45.27
CA THR A 69 18.35 4.71 44.89
C THR A 69 16.90 5.17 45.05
N GLN A 70 16.26 5.52 43.95
CA GLN A 70 14.81 5.68 43.89
C GLN A 70 14.20 4.35 43.53
N THR A 71 13.40 3.80 44.44
CA THR A 71 12.46 2.72 44.15
C THR A 71 11.43 3.25 43.16
N ILE A 72 11.63 2.95 41.88
CA ILE A 72 10.61 3.20 40.87
C ILE A 72 9.59 2.06 41.01
N THR A 73 8.50 2.32 41.72
CA THR A 73 7.25 1.59 41.47
C THR A 73 6.90 1.77 40.00
N SER A 74 7.08 0.71 39.23
CA SER A 74 6.65 0.63 37.84
C SER A 74 5.15 0.96 37.80
N PRO A 75 4.71 2.01 37.11
CA PRO A 75 3.30 2.14 36.83
C PRO A 75 2.95 0.96 35.92
N THR A 76 2.05 0.10 36.38
CA THR A 76 1.33 -0.80 35.50
C THR A 76 0.68 0.06 34.43
N VAL A 77 1.32 0.13 33.26
CA VAL A 77 0.69 0.65 32.05
C VAL A 77 -0.53 -0.24 31.87
N MET A 78 -1.71 0.31 32.14
CA MET A 78 -2.96 -0.32 31.80
C MET A 78 -2.94 -0.48 30.28
N GLN A 79 -2.55 -1.66 29.84
CA GLN A 79 -2.72 -2.13 28.49
C GLN A 79 -4.22 -2.16 28.25
N GLN A 80 -4.77 -1.08 27.71
CA GLN A 80 -6.04 -1.14 27.02
C GLN A 80 -5.78 -1.98 25.77
N SER A 81 -5.78 -3.31 25.94
CA SER A 81 -6.24 -4.17 24.87
C SER A 81 -7.70 -3.78 24.67
N PRO A 82 -8.09 -3.14 23.56
CA PRO A 82 -9.51 -3.06 23.27
C PRO A 82 -9.99 -4.51 23.16
N GLU A 83 -10.87 -4.87 24.09
CA GLU A 83 -11.79 -5.99 23.94
C GLU A 83 -12.36 -5.91 22.52
N ALA A 84 -12.42 -7.06 21.83
CA ALA A 84 -12.98 -7.12 20.50
C ALA A 84 -14.31 -6.37 20.51
N SER A 85 -14.43 -5.34 19.67
CA SER A 85 -15.63 -4.51 19.64
C SER A 85 -16.85 -5.44 19.55
N PRO A 86 -17.81 -5.37 20.49
CA PRO A 86 -18.98 -6.22 20.43
C PRO A 86 -19.63 -6.03 19.06
N THR A 87 -19.91 -7.15 18.40
CA THR A 87 -20.66 -7.23 17.15
C THR A 87 -22.11 -6.82 17.42
N ASP A 88 -22.35 -5.52 17.65
CA ASP A 88 -23.69 -4.98 17.87
C ASP A 88 -24.28 -4.45 16.56
N SER A 89 -25.37 -5.13 16.16
CA SER A 89 -26.24 -4.94 14.99
C SER A 89 -25.64 -5.27 13.62
N GLU A 90 -26.28 -6.24 12.94
CA GLU A 90 -26.06 -6.65 11.55
C GLU A 90 -25.99 -5.43 10.62
N LYS A 91 -24.79 -4.87 10.42
CA LYS A 91 -24.53 -4.15 9.18
C LYS A 91 -24.50 -5.20 8.09
N THR A 92 -25.49 -5.16 7.21
CA THR A 92 -25.53 -5.99 6.00
C THR A 92 -24.85 -5.21 4.87
N GLY A 93 -24.01 -5.90 4.09
CA GLY A 93 -23.43 -5.33 2.88
C GLY A 93 -24.54 -4.97 1.89
N GLU A 94 -24.49 -3.77 1.31
CA GLU A 94 -25.38 -3.40 0.20
C GLU A 94 -24.86 -4.02 -1.11
N LYS A 95 -23.53 -4.11 -1.24
CA LYS A 95 -22.88 -4.55 -2.46
C LYS A 95 -21.65 -5.40 -2.16
N THR A 96 -21.54 -6.54 -2.84
CA THR A 96 -20.30 -7.33 -2.87
C THR A 96 -19.42 -6.89 -4.03
N VAL A 97 -18.16 -6.61 -3.75
CA VAL A 97 -17.14 -6.21 -4.73
C VAL A 97 -15.98 -7.19 -4.68
N TYR A 98 -15.32 -7.37 -5.82
CA TYR A 98 -14.15 -8.22 -5.94
C TYR A 98 -12.87 -7.38 -6.12
N LEU A 99 -11.69 -7.97 -5.97
CA LEU A 99 -10.36 -7.41 -6.28
C LEU A 99 -9.41 -8.52 -6.71
N GLY A 100 -8.60 -8.30 -7.73
CA GLY A 100 -7.52 -9.21 -8.10
C GLY A 100 -7.98 -10.45 -8.89
N PRO A 101 -7.12 -11.49 -8.97
CA PRO A 101 -5.73 -11.48 -8.52
C PRO A 101 -4.85 -10.60 -9.43
N ALA A 102 -3.96 -9.79 -8.84
CA ALA A 102 -2.96 -9.05 -9.62
C ALA A 102 -1.92 -10.00 -10.24
N LYS A 103 -1.63 -9.85 -11.55
CA LYS A 103 -0.71 -10.74 -12.26
C LYS A 103 0.71 -10.66 -11.69
N GLY A 104 1.40 -11.80 -11.63
CA GLY A 104 2.77 -11.89 -11.12
C GLY A 104 2.89 -11.76 -9.61
N THR A 105 1.77 -11.87 -8.88
CA THR A 105 1.74 -11.88 -7.40
C THR A 105 1.18 -13.21 -6.90
N SER A 106 1.33 -13.48 -5.61
CA SER A 106 0.69 -14.61 -4.92
C SER A 106 -0.70 -14.28 -4.37
N PHE A 107 -1.20 -13.06 -4.59
CA PHE A 107 -2.52 -12.67 -4.11
C PHE A 107 -3.62 -13.41 -4.89
N LYS A 108 -4.67 -13.78 -4.18
CA LYS A 108 -5.88 -14.41 -4.74
C LYS A 108 -6.91 -13.36 -5.12
N LEU A 109 -7.97 -13.81 -5.79
CA LEU A 109 -9.21 -13.03 -5.91
C LEU A 109 -9.75 -12.78 -4.49
N VAL A 110 -10.01 -11.53 -4.17
CA VAL A 110 -10.56 -11.09 -2.89
C VAL A 110 -12.00 -10.66 -3.11
N GLN A 111 -12.87 -10.99 -2.16
CA GLN A 111 -14.22 -10.47 -2.07
C GLN A 111 -14.33 -9.58 -0.83
N ILE A 112 -15.08 -8.49 -0.92
CA ILE A 112 -15.39 -7.56 0.16
C ILE A 112 -16.85 -7.11 0.04
N ASP A 113 -17.56 -7.02 1.15
CA ASP A 113 -18.90 -6.45 1.22
C ASP A 113 -18.82 -4.98 1.64
N ILE A 114 -19.46 -4.12 0.86
CA ILE A 114 -19.46 -2.67 1.03
C ILE A 114 -20.83 -2.24 1.58
N PRO A 115 -20.87 -1.52 2.73
CA PRO A 115 -22.11 -1.03 3.32
C PRO A 115 -22.65 0.20 2.57
N ALA A 116 -23.90 0.54 2.87
CA ALA A 116 -24.58 1.62 2.16
C ALA A 116 -23.93 3.01 2.33
N GLY A 117 -24.00 3.79 1.25
CA GLY A 117 -23.47 5.15 1.18
C GLY A 117 -21.94 5.24 0.99
N TRP A 118 -21.28 4.11 0.72
CA TRP A 118 -19.89 4.07 0.27
C TRP A 118 -19.84 3.92 -1.25
N SER A 119 -18.82 4.51 -1.87
CA SER A 119 -18.55 4.40 -3.30
C SER A 119 -17.24 3.67 -3.52
N GLU A 120 -17.16 2.85 -4.56
CA GLU A 120 -15.93 2.17 -4.94
C GLU A 120 -15.33 2.67 -6.26
N LYS A 121 -14.00 2.61 -6.33
CA LYS A 121 -13.21 2.85 -7.53
C LYS A 121 -12.16 1.76 -7.63
N ARG A 122 -11.94 1.26 -8.85
CA ARG A 122 -10.86 0.33 -9.14
C ARG A 122 -9.81 0.97 -10.05
N GLU A 123 -8.55 0.75 -9.71
CA GLU A 123 -7.39 1.16 -10.52
C GLU A 123 -6.55 -0.09 -10.80
N THR A 124 -6.51 -0.50 -12.07
CA THR A 124 -5.86 -1.75 -12.49
C THR A 124 -4.81 -1.45 -13.55
N THR A 125 -3.67 -2.12 -13.44
CA THR A 125 -2.62 -2.15 -14.47
C THR A 125 -2.30 -3.60 -14.86
N ASP A 126 -1.29 -3.83 -15.69
CA ASP A 126 -0.89 -5.18 -16.08
C ASP A 126 -0.41 -6.05 -14.89
N ILE A 127 0.14 -5.44 -13.84
CA ILE A 127 0.74 -6.17 -12.70
C ILE A 127 0.16 -5.74 -11.34
N THR A 128 -0.81 -4.84 -11.33
CA THR A 128 -1.39 -4.32 -10.09
C THR A 128 -2.91 -4.23 -10.17
N ASP A 129 -3.57 -4.39 -9.03
CA ASP A 129 -4.99 -4.11 -8.88
C ASP A 129 -5.23 -3.40 -7.54
N LYS A 130 -5.94 -2.28 -7.57
CA LYS A 130 -6.24 -1.46 -6.39
C LYS A 130 -7.74 -1.21 -6.32
N LEU A 131 -8.34 -1.57 -5.19
CA LEU A 131 -9.69 -1.16 -4.83
C LEU A 131 -9.59 0.02 -3.86
N ILE A 132 -10.41 1.05 -4.08
CA ILE A 132 -10.54 2.21 -3.21
C ILE A 132 -12.02 2.36 -2.90
N VAL A 133 -12.39 2.40 -1.62
CA VAL A 133 -13.77 2.53 -1.14
C VAL A 133 -13.85 3.78 -0.27
N THR A 134 -14.75 4.70 -0.59
CA THR A 134 -14.81 6.04 0.01
C THR A 134 -16.19 6.43 0.52
N LYS A 135 -16.21 7.25 1.56
CA LYS A 135 -17.41 7.93 2.08
C LYS A 135 -17.00 9.26 2.69
N GLY A 136 -17.24 10.35 1.97
CA GLY A 136 -16.74 11.67 2.36
C GLY A 136 -15.22 11.69 2.48
N ALA A 137 -14.70 11.99 3.68
CA ALA A 137 -13.26 12.04 3.96
C ALA A 137 -12.64 10.69 4.40
N TYR A 138 -13.45 9.62 4.43
CA TYR A 138 -12.99 8.27 4.74
C TYR A 138 -12.62 7.53 3.47
N GLU A 139 -11.50 6.81 3.51
CA GLU A 139 -11.02 5.98 2.42
C GLU A 139 -10.47 4.67 2.99
N LEU A 140 -10.91 3.54 2.44
CA LEU A 140 -10.28 2.23 2.60
C LEU A 140 -9.71 1.84 1.25
N SER A 141 -8.46 1.39 1.21
CA SER A 141 -7.83 0.90 -0.01
C SER A 141 -7.22 -0.48 0.20
N ILE A 142 -7.37 -1.35 -0.80
CA ILE A 142 -6.74 -2.67 -0.85
C ILE A 142 -5.94 -2.74 -2.14
N TYR A 143 -4.63 -2.93 -2.01
CA TYR A 143 -3.70 -2.89 -3.13
C TYR A 143 -2.93 -4.20 -3.27
N GLN A 144 -3.04 -4.82 -4.44
CA GLN A 144 -2.29 -6.00 -4.83
C GLN A 144 -1.24 -5.63 -5.87
N ALA A 145 0.02 -5.88 -5.57
CA ALA A 145 1.17 -5.68 -6.44
C ALA A 145 2.36 -6.52 -5.94
N PRO A 146 3.41 -6.76 -6.75
CA PRO A 146 4.64 -7.37 -6.26
C PRO A 146 5.27 -6.47 -5.20
N MET A 147 5.16 -6.86 -3.92
CA MET A 147 5.64 -6.06 -2.80
C MET A 147 6.27 -6.93 -1.72
N GLY A 148 7.31 -6.40 -1.07
CA GLY A 148 7.89 -6.99 0.13
C GLY A 148 6.98 -6.79 1.33
N GLY A 149 7.09 -7.69 2.30
CA GLY A 149 6.39 -7.57 3.58
C GLY A 149 7.26 -6.98 4.68
N SER A 150 6.61 -6.62 5.77
CA SER A 150 7.23 -6.19 7.02
C SER A 150 6.39 -6.65 8.20
N MET A 151 7.04 -6.88 9.33
CA MET A 151 6.35 -7.20 10.58
C MET A 151 5.73 -5.93 11.15
N CYS A 152 4.54 -6.07 11.74
CA CYS A 152 3.92 -5.02 12.55
C CYS A 152 4.26 -5.32 14.01
N VAL A 153 4.95 -4.39 14.66
CA VAL A 153 5.37 -4.49 16.07
C VAL A 153 4.65 -3.45 16.91
N TYR A 154 4.25 -3.89 18.10
CA TYR A 154 3.46 -3.12 19.05
C TYR A 154 4.22 -2.99 20.38
N PRO A 155 3.78 -2.12 21.31
CA PRO A 155 4.44 -1.98 22.60
C PRO A 155 4.50 -3.31 23.36
N GLY A 156 5.70 -3.70 23.79
CA GLY A 156 5.97 -4.97 24.47
C GLY A 156 6.46 -6.10 23.58
N ASP A 157 6.33 -5.97 22.24
CA ASP A 157 6.90 -6.94 21.31
C ASP A 157 8.44 -6.82 21.27
N ALA A 158 9.11 -7.93 20.97
CA ALA A 158 10.55 -7.93 20.74
C ALA A 158 10.89 -7.04 19.53
N GLU A 159 12.02 -6.31 19.61
CA GLU A 159 12.45 -5.51 18.46
C GLU A 159 12.76 -6.39 17.25
N GLN A 160 12.26 -5.98 16.09
CA GLN A 160 12.47 -6.67 14.82
C GLN A 160 13.10 -5.71 13.81
N MET A 161 14.13 -6.18 13.11
CA MET A 161 14.75 -5.45 12.01
C MET A 161 13.74 -5.30 10.86
N MET A 162 13.68 -4.12 10.21
CA MET A 162 12.77 -3.83 9.10
C MET A 162 11.28 -4.05 9.43
N SER A 163 10.83 -3.49 10.56
CA SER A 163 9.45 -3.58 11.04
C SER A 163 8.73 -2.23 11.04
N GLN A 164 7.40 -2.28 10.95
CA GLN A 164 6.52 -1.14 11.12
C GLN A 164 6.07 -1.06 12.58
N LYS A 165 6.42 0.03 13.26
CA LYS A 165 6.07 0.27 14.67
C LYS A 165 4.74 1.01 14.77
N PHE A 166 3.81 0.47 15.56
CA PHE A 166 2.52 1.09 15.84
C PHE A 166 2.30 1.21 17.34
N SER A 167 1.83 2.36 17.82
CA SER A 167 1.46 2.57 19.23
C SER A 167 0.08 2.02 19.57
N ASP A 168 -0.83 2.00 18.60
CA ASP A 168 -2.24 1.72 18.81
C ASP A 168 -2.77 0.72 17.78
N PHE A 169 -3.73 -0.11 18.20
CA PHE A 169 -4.45 -1.01 17.30
C PHE A 169 -5.86 -1.35 17.81
N VAL A 170 -6.72 -1.76 16.88
CA VAL A 170 -7.98 -2.46 17.16
C VAL A 170 -7.90 -3.85 16.52
N ALA A 171 -8.18 -4.88 17.30
CA ALA A 171 -8.29 -6.24 16.79
C ALA A 171 -9.62 -6.43 16.07
N ILE A 172 -9.56 -7.04 14.88
CA ILE A 172 -10.70 -7.28 14.01
C ILE A 172 -10.66 -8.76 13.61
N GLN A 173 -11.76 -9.47 13.77
CA GLN A 173 -11.89 -10.79 13.16
C GLN A 173 -12.23 -10.59 11.69
N GLY A 174 -11.25 -10.78 10.81
CA GLY A 174 -11.48 -10.87 9.37
C GLY A 174 -12.22 -12.17 9.02
N GLY A 175 -12.67 -12.28 7.77
CA GLY A 175 -13.42 -13.46 7.33
C GLY A 175 -12.62 -14.75 7.50
N GLU A 176 -11.34 -14.74 7.13
CA GLU A 176 -10.44 -15.90 7.25
C GLU A 176 -9.30 -15.69 8.27
N PHE A 177 -8.88 -14.44 8.50
CA PHE A 177 -7.69 -14.14 9.30
C PHE A 177 -8.00 -13.15 10.42
N GLN A 178 -7.26 -13.26 11.53
CA GLN A 178 -7.26 -12.22 12.54
C GLN A 178 -6.48 -11.00 12.03
N LEU A 179 -7.11 -9.83 12.09
CA LEU A 179 -6.56 -8.57 11.60
C LEU A 179 -6.34 -7.59 12.77
N ARG A 180 -5.45 -6.62 12.57
CA ARG A 180 -5.28 -5.45 13.42
C ARG A 180 -5.28 -4.22 12.54
N ARG A 181 -6.26 -3.33 12.73
CA ARG A 181 -6.16 -1.97 12.20
C ARG A 181 -5.22 -1.20 13.12
N SER A 182 -4.05 -0.81 12.61
CA SER A 182 -2.92 -0.32 13.39
C SER A 182 -2.55 1.09 12.98
N TRP A 183 -2.21 1.95 13.92
CA TRP A 183 -1.85 3.34 13.64
C TRP A 183 -0.92 3.93 14.70
N ASN A 184 -0.40 5.11 14.38
CA ASN A 184 0.21 6.03 15.32
C ASN A 184 -0.65 7.30 15.33
N LYS A 185 -0.70 8.04 16.44
CA LYS A 185 -1.48 9.29 16.52
C LYS A 185 -1.03 10.41 15.56
N VAL A 186 0.06 10.21 14.82
CA VAL A 186 0.56 11.17 13.82
C VAL A 186 0.09 10.73 12.42
N GLY A 187 -0.93 11.38 11.88
CA GLY A 187 -1.23 11.30 10.45
C GLY A 187 -0.61 12.45 9.66
N ASN A 188 -0.44 12.22 8.36
CA ASN A 188 0.01 13.21 7.39
C ASN A 188 -0.92 13.13 6.17
N PRO A 189 -1.62 14.21 5.78
CA PRO A 189 -1.59 15.57 6.32
C PRO A 189 -2.18 15.70 7.73
N ALA A 190 -1.89 16.83 8.39
CA ALA A 190 -2.46 17.17 9.69
C ALA A 190 -4.00 17.08 9.66
N GLY A 191 -4.61 16.63 10.77
CA GLY A 191 -6.06 16.41 10.87
C GLY A 191 -6.55 15.12 10.21
N THR A 192 -5.65 14.18 9.93
CA THR A 192 -6.01 12.83 9.46
C THR A 192 -5.35 11.75 10.31
N ILE A 193 -5.92 10.55 10.27
CA ILE A 193 -5.30 9.33 10.79
C ILE A 193 -5.15 8.36 9.62
N VAL A 194 -3.95 7.78 9.50
CA VAL A 194 -3.68 6.73 8.51
C VAL A 194 -3.44 5.42 9.26
N TYR A 195 -4.21 4.40 8.90
CA TYR A 195 -4.13 3.08 9.49
C TYR A 195 -3.57 2.10 8.47
N THR A 196 -2.73 1.19 8.95
CA THR A 196 -2.31 0.01 8.20
C THR A 196 -3.01 -1.20 8.81
N VAL A 197 -3.60 -2.06 7.98
CA VAL A 197 -4.12 -3.33 8.48
C VAL A 197 -3.02 -4.38 8.44
N CYS A 198 -2.77 -4.99 9.58
CA CYS A 198 -1.83 -6.08 9.75
C CYS A 198 -2.60 -7.39 9.97
N GLN A 199 -2.12 -8.48 9.38
CA GLN A 199 -2.71 -9.81 9.52
C GLN A 199 -1.89 -10.65 10.48
N LYS A 200 -2.56 -11.41 11.35
CA LYS A 200 -1.91 -12.41 12.18
C LYS A 200 -1.44 -13.58 11.32
N ASN A 201 -0.15 -13.88 11.41
CA ASN A 201 0.45 -15.10 10.89
C ASN A 201 0.54 -16.12 12.03
N THR A 202 1.61 -16.91 12.15
CA THR A 202 1.74 -17.90 13.23
C THR A 202 1.67 -17.24 14.61
N ASP A 203 2.63 -16.36 14.93
CA ASP A 203 2.74 -15.74 16.26
C ASP A 203 2.73 -14.22 16.23
N ASN A 204 2.89 -13.62 15.05
CA ASN A 204 3.11 -12.19 14.88
C ASN A 204 2.18 -11.61 13.81
N PHE A 205 2.03 -10.29 13.82
CA PHE A 205 1.26 -9.57 12.80
C PHE A 205 2.19 -9.01 11.71
N GLY A 206 1.72 -8.95 10.47
CA GLY A 206 2.49 -8.40 9.35
C GLY A 206 1.64 -7.77 8.26
N SER A 207 2.30 -7.01 7.38
CA SER A 207 1.72 -6.38 6.19
C SER A 207 2.66 -6.59 5.00
N PRO A 208 2.17 -6.83 3.76
CA PRO A 208 0.76 -6.90 3.38
C PRO A 208 0.04 -8.10 4.00
N THR A 209 -1.29 -8.04 3.97
CA THR A 209 -2.17 -9.16 4.35
C THR A 209 -2.29 -10.14 3.19
N SER A 210 -2.92 -11.31 3.40
CA SER A 210 -3.27 -12.23 2.31
C SER A 210 -4.23 -11.63 1.28
N TYR A 211 -4.91 -10.52 1.60
CA TYR A 211 -5.79 -9.79 0.68
C TYR A 211 -5.05 -8.71 -0.14
N GLY A 212 -3.84 -8.32 0.28
CA GLY A 212 -3.09 -7.18 -0.25
C GLY A 212 -2.59 -6.24 0.85
N ALA A 213 -1.94 -5.14 0.47
CA ALA A 213 -1.67 -4.02 1.36
C ALA A 213 -2.96 -3.23 1.58
N ILE A 214 -3.43 -3.15 2.83
CA ILE A 214 -4.66 -2.44 3.16
C ILE A 214 -4.31 -1.19 3.97
N SER A 215 -4.76 -0.05 3.47
CA SER A 215 -4.58 1.26 4.12
C SER A 215 -5.93 1.95 4.27
N ILE A 216 -6.14 2.59 5.42
CA ILE A 216 -7.34 3.36 5.72
C ILE A 216 -6.92 4.78 6.06
N LYS A 217 -7.62 5.77 5.51
CA LYS A 217 -7.45 7.18 5.84
C LYS A 217 -8.76 7.73 6.39
N THR A 218 -8.67 8.46 7.49
CA THR A 218 -9.83 9.09 8.14
C THR A 218 -9.50 10.52 8.56
N PRO A 219 -10.53 11.36 8.83
CA PRO A 219 -10.36 12.55 9.65
C PRO A 219 -9.88 12.22 11.06
N ASP A 220 -9.32 13.23 11.73
CA ASP A 220 -9.04 13.25 13.16
C ASP A 220 -9.84 14.39 13.83
N PRO A 221 -10.81 14.11 14.74
CA PRO A 221 -11.21 12.79 15.22
C PRO A 221 -12.01 11.99 14.19
N SER A 222 -11.96 10.66 14.31
CA SER A 222 -12.78 9.77 13.49
C SER A 222 -14.16 9.54 14.12
N ASP A 223 -15.19 9.45 13.27
CA ASP A 223 -16.57 9.16 13.63
C ASP A 223 -16.76 7.66 13.81
N ALA A 224 -17.34 7.27 14.95
CA ALA A 224 -17.50 5.87 15.32
C ALA A 224 -18.40 5.08 14.35
N ALA A 225 -19.40 5.71 13.74
CA ALA A 225 -20.31 5.02 12.82
C ALA A 225 -19.60 4.64 11.51
N ASN A 226 -18.80 5.55 10.95
CA ASN A 226 -17.96 5.28 9.78
C ASN A 226 -16.82 4.30 10.09
N MET A 227 -16.25 4.33 11.30
CA MET A 227 -15.25 3.35 11.70
C MET A 227 -15.83 1.94 11.83
N LYS A 228 -17.08 1.82 12.29
CA LYS A 228 -17.83 0.54 12.26
C LYS A 228 -18.09 0.05 10.83
N ASP A 229 -18.34 0.94 9.87
CA ASP A 229 -18.46 0.55 8.44
C ASP A 229 -17.15 -0.04 7.92
N ILE A 230 -16.03 0.58 8.27
CA ILE A 230 -14.68 0.09 7.92
C ILE A 230 -14.41 -1.27 8.56
N ASP A 231 -14.73 -1.44 9.83
CA ASP A 231 -14.50 -2.71 10.53
C ASP A 231 -15.40 -3.82 9.97
N PHE A 232 -16.63 -3.51 9.57
CA PHE A 232 -17.49 -4.40 8.81
C PHE A 232 -16.85 -4.82 7.48
N MET A 233 -16.38 -3.86 6.68
CA MET A 233 -15.70 -4.13 5.41
C MET A 233 -14.49 -5.07 5.61
N LEU A 234 -13.66 -4.81 6.63
CA LEU A 234 -12.52 -5.67 6.95
C LEU A 234 -12.95 -7.08 7.42
N SER A 235 -14.04 -7.19 8.18
CA SER A 235 -14.58 -8.48 8.61
C SER A 235 -15.15 -9.31 7.47
N SER A 236 -15.63 -8.67 6.40
CA SER A 236 -16.21 -9.33 5.22
C SER A 236 -15.18 -9.89 4.23
N LEU A 237 -13.88 -9.58 4.42
CA LEU A 237 -12.84 -9.99 3.49
C LEU A 237 -12.66 -11.50 3.45
N VAL A 238 -12.75 -12.08 2.25
CA VAL A 238 -12.48 -13.49 2.00
C VAL A 238 -11.70 -13.67 0.70
N THR A 239 -10.79 -14.65 0.66
CA THR A 239 -10.14 -15.09 -0.57
C THR A 239 -11.00 -16.13 -1.29
N LYS A 240 -10.95 -16.16 -2.62
CA LYS A 240 -11.63 -17.14 -3.48
C LYS A 240 -10.64 -18.01 -4.22
#